data_AF-A0AAX4JDJ6-F1
#
_entry.id   AF-A0AAX4JDJ6-F1
#
_cell.length_a   1.000
_cell.length_b   1.000
_cell.length_c   1.000
_cell.angle_alpha   90.00
_cell.angle_beta   90.00
_cell.angle_gamma   90.00
#
_symmetry.space_group_name_H-M   'P 1'
#
loop_
_entity.id
_entity.type
_entity.pdbx_description
1 polymer ?
#
loop_
_entity_poly.entity_id
_entity_poly.type
_entity_poly.pdbx_seq_one_letter_code
_entity_poly.pdbx_strand_id
1 'polypeptide(L)'
;MERNDKNSKPEPSSLTDEKSTVNNGASQIKALESANDEYRKQNKAEDIQTLPAAFDYVRTHQIDIKKIIADGGYVQHSVRIYNNHVSNITNNYYITQIDTSQKVKTKKHGVLRSAMDNEALRNLYTAKDFEVLNDIVLMPLHQNILRIFLLSEESKNYKYFNLVFYEKTNGLWAPSKEKRLKTAVIHCIRKFFVPFASWLETIEDLEPAAHRAGIRFLKKMDRFGIVKQIVCASYIILKDNNFGEKLDGDFTVIPFKTKVYSLDKRELRDYTNEDYFSKRFPLDYNPLADTSIAIKFIKSIFPDREVLDYALSEFASWLDFRFPNDYMLFFNGSGSNGKSLLIRLLSSIFGDFSESLPSNFFSVESDYSNMTNPMIKGLKTMRVAFLSNPEGNNLKSEFIKYLCRSNEISVWSQFSNEICKFKLTTKFVIAMEYLPSFSSVDQALWRRIRILPFTTKFVDNPKKKFEKKIDRSLSDNIEDNQPLKESLLKLLIEKYHTIKDINIEPPSACIQELEYIKSIEEEFKNWLEENVVYKQGKILSKNELFARYEGYPYEVRPLDEDQQAKLKIVNAYIEKLNDDMKDLIQPSQLIYNGRHKILGTSSTKCGYMNLWYVDEEEENNEDR
;
A
#
# COMPACT_ATOMS: atom_id res chain seq x y z
N MET A 1 -10.34 -51.41 -60.51
CA MET A 1 -9.28 -52.26 -61.09
C MET A 1 -8.50 -52.86 -59.94
N GLU A 2 -8.59 -54.17 -59.82
CA GLU A 2 -7.93 -55.02 -58.84
C GLU A 2 -6.40 -54.91 -58.92
N ARG A 3 -5.70 -55.08 -57.79
CA ARG A 3 -4.92 -56.31 -57.50
C ARG A 3 -4.26 -56.27 -56.11
N ASN A 4 -4.44 -57.39 -55.42
CA ASN A 4 -3.79 -57.84 -54.18
C ASN A 4 -2.36 -58.36 -54.43
N ASP A 5 -1.52 -58.31 -53.38
CA ASP A 5 -0.76 -59.43 -52.75
C ASP A 5 0.53 -58.88 -52.09
N LYS A 6 0.70 -58.91 -50.76
CA LYS A 6 1.02 -59.99 -49.78
C LYS A 6 2.52 -60.31 -49.61
N ASN A 7 2.94 -60.32 -48.32
CA ASN A 7 4.17 -60.84 -47.67
C ASN A 7 5.41 -59.92 -47.74
N SER A 8 6.16 -59.56 -46.69
CA SER A 8 6.60 -60.27 -45.45
C SER A 8 7.17 -59.30 -44.35
N LYS A 9 7.10 -59.66 -43.05
CA LYS A 9 7.75 -59.02 -41.85
C LYS A 9 9.24 -59.44 -41.66
N PRO A 10 10.06 -58.93 -40.69
CA PRO A 10 10.25 -57.57 -40.11
C PRO A 10 11.76 -57.10 -39.93
N GLU A 11 11.95 -55.84 -39.45
CA GLU A 11 13.14 -55.17 -38.80
C GLU A 11 14.26 -54.47 -39.65
N PRO A 12 15.01 -53.45 -39.15
CA PRO A 12 14.92 -52.68 -37.88
C PRO A 12 14.80 -51.14 -38.04
N SER A 13 14.40 -50.47 -36.95
CA SER A 13 14.25 -49.02 -36.78
C SER A 13 15.55 -48.20 -36.94
N SER A 14 15.51 -47.06 -37.64
CA SER A 14 16.61 -46.06 -37.64
C SER A 14 16.13 -44.61 -37.72
N LEU A 15 16.28 -43.89 -36.59
CA LEU A 15 16.91 -42.56 -36.46
C LEU A 15 16.77 -41.56 -37.64
N THR A 16 15.67 -40.81 -37.74
CA THR A 16 15.64 -39.61 -38.61
C THR A 16 14.96 -38.36 -38.05
N ASP A 17 14.28 -38.40 -36.90
CA ASP A 17 13.47 -37.25 -36.43
C ASP A 17 14.20 -36.24 -35.50
N GLU A 18 15.40 -36.53 -35.00
CA GLU A 18 16.15 -35.60 -34.11
C GLU A 18 16.94 -34.52 -34.85
N LYS A 19 17.21 -34.67 -36.16
CA LYS A 19 18.03 -33.70 -36.91
C LYS A 19 17.27 -32.47 -37.40
N SER A 20 15.94 -32.53 -37.53
CA SER A 20 15.13 -31.42 -38.03
C SER A 20 14.85 -30.35 -36.97
N THR A 21 14.67 -30.76 -35.71
CA THR A 21 14.44 -29.87 -34.55
C THR A 21 15.70 -29.09 -34.14
N VAL A 22 16.89 -29.69 -34.28
CA VAL A 22 18.17 -29.03 -33.97
C VAL A 22 18.50 -27.88 -34.93
N ASN A 23 18.10 -27.98 -36.21
CA ASN A 23 18.36 -26.95 -37.23
C ASN A 23 17.51 -25.69 -37.08
N ASN A 24 16.33 -25.78 -36.44
CA ASN A 24 15.48 -24.61 -36.14
C ASN A 24 16.01 -23.77 -34.96
N GLY A 25 16.67 -24.40 -33.98
CA GLY A 25 17.30 -23.67 -32.86
C GLY A 25 18.53 -22.87 -33.31
N ALA A 26 19.35 -23.44 -34.19
CA ALA A 26 20.57 -22.79 -34.70
C ALA A 26 20.28 -21.56 -35.58
N SER A 27 19.17 -21.57 -36.31
CA SER A 27 18.73 -20.45 -37.15
C SER A 27 18.15 -19.30 -36.31
N GLN A 28 17.48 -19.60 -35.20
CA GLN A 28 17.02 -18.59 -34.24
C GLN A 28 18.16 -17.93 -33.45
N ILE A 29 19.22 -18.67 -33.12
CA ILE A 29 20.41 -18.13 -32.46
C ILE A 29 21.17 -17.16 -33.38
N LYS A 30 21.29 -17.47 -34.67
CA LYS A 30 21.90 -16.54 -35.65
C LYS A 30 21.09 -15.25 -35.85
N ALA A 31 19.76 -15.32 -35.75
CA ALA A 31 18.90 -14.13 -35.81
C ALA A 31 19.09 -13.22 -34.58
N LEU A 32 19.26 -13.82 -33.39
CA LEU A 32 19.59 -13.15 -32.14
C LEU A 32 20.95 -12.43 -32.21
N GLU A 33 21.96 -13.08 -32.77
CA GLU A 33 23.31 -12.51 -32.94
C GLU A 33 23.28 -11.30 -33.89
N SER A 34 22.59 -11.43 -35.02
CA SER A 34 22.50 -10.38 -36.03
C SER A 34 21.76 -9.14 -35.53
N ALA A 35 20.67 -9.31 -34.77
CA ALA A 35 19.90 -8.20 -34.19
C ALA A 35 20.69 -7.44 -33.10
N ASN A 36 21.50 -8.16 -32.32
CA ASN A 36 22.32 -7.57 -31.26
C ASN A 36 23.49 -6.76 -31.83
N ASP A 37 24.09 -7.22 -32.93
CA ASP A 37 25.14 -6.49 -33.63
C ASP A 37 24.63 -5.26 -34.39
N GLU A 38 23.39 -5.30 -34.88
CA GLU A 38 22.74 -4.15 -35.52
C GLU A 38 22.38 -3.05 -34.50
N TYR A 39 21.88 -3.45 -33.33
CA TYR A 39 21.59 -2.54 -32.21
C TYR A 39 22.85 -1.84 -31.67
N ARG A 40 23.98 -2.56 -31.61
CA ARG A 40 25.29 -2.02 -31.19
C ARG A 40 25.88 -1.01 -32.18
N LYS A 41 25.59 -1.15 -33.47
CA LYS A 41 26.04 -0.20 -34.50
C LYS A 41 25.27 1.12 -34.44
N GLN A 42 24.03 1.10 -33.94
CA GLN A 42 23.15 2.28 -33.92
C GLN A 42 23.29 3.14 -32.66
N ASN A 43 23.80 2.60 -31.54
CA ASN A 43 23.84 3.31 -30.26
C ASN A 43 25.27 3.39 -29.69
N LYS A 44 25.77 4.61 -29.44
CA LYS A 44 27.11 4.83 -28.87
C LYS A 44 27.17 4.39 -27.39
N ALA A 45 28.36 3.98 -26.95
CA ALA A 45 28.64 3.26 -25.72
C ALA A 45 28.32 3.95 -24.38
N GLU A 46 27.80 5.18 -24.38
CA GLU A 46 27.56 5.95 -23.14
C GLU A 46 26.09 5.97 -22.68
N ASP A 47 25.12 5.58 -23.51
CA ASP A 47 23.68 5.65 -23.17
C ASP A 47 23.06 4.35 -22.66
N ILE A 48 23.85 3.40 -22.15
CA ILE A 48 23.33 2.09 -21.72
C ILE A 48 23.04 2.08 -20.21
N GLN A 49 21.98 2.78 -19.81
CA GLN A 49 21.15 2.35 -18.68
C GLN A 49 19.96 1.57 -19.23
N THR A 50 20.02 0.24 -19.43
CA THR A 50 18.79 -0.56 -19.60
C THR A 50 18.97 -2.09 -19.51
N LEU A 51 18.45 -2.66 -18.42
CA LEU A 51 17.97 -4.06 -18.31
C LEU A 51 16.75 -4.42 -19.21
N PRO A 52 15.85 -3.47 -19.59
CA PRO A 52 14.61 -3.77 -20.32
C PRO A 52 14.73 -4.47 -21.68
N ALA A 53 15.74 -4.16 -22.51
CA ALA A 53 15.76 -4.63 -23.90
C ALA A 53 15.87 -6.16 -24.06
N ALA A 54 16.62 -6.83 -23.18
CA ALA A 54 16.77 -8.29 -23.21
C ALA A 54 15.50 -9.01 -22.72
N PHE A 55 14.77 -8.42 -21.77
CA PHE A 55 13.50 -8.96 -21.29
C PHE A 55 12.36 -8.72 -22.30
N ASP A 56 12.35 -7.58 -22.99
CA ASP A 56 11.37 -7.31 -24.04
C ASP A 56 11.51 -8.25 -25.23
N TYR A 57 12.72 -8.68 -25.58
CA TYR A 57 12.93 -9.63 -26.66
C TYR A 57 12.38 -11.03 -26.34
N VAL A 58 12.64 -11.55 -25.13
CA VAL A 58 12.10 -12.83 -24.63
C VAL A 58 10.56 -12.79 -24.57
N ARG A 59 10.00 -11.65 -24.18
CA ARG A 59 8.56 -11.39 -24.15
C ARG A 59 7.93 -11.34 -25.55
N THR A 60 8.58 -10.64 -26.48
CA THR A 60 8.09 -10.47 -27.88
C THR A 60 8.08 -11.79 -28.65
N HIS A 61 8.99 -12.72 -28.32
CA HIS A 61 9.12 -13.99 -29.04
C HIS A 61 8.54 -15.20 -28.28
N GLN A 62 7.79 -14.98 -27.20
CA GLN A 62 7.12 -16.02 -26.38
C GLN A 62 8.03 -17.23 -26.03
N ILE A 63 9.27 -16.96 -25.63
CA ILE A 63 10.24 -18.03 -25.36
C ILE A 63 9.93 -18.64 -23.98
N ASP A 64 9.43 -19.88 -23.97
CA ASP A 64 9.14 -20.62 -22.74
C ASP A 64 10.43 -21.22 -22.14
N ILE A 65 11.08 -20.42 -21.31
CA ILE A 65 12.32 -20.78 -20.63
C ILE A 65 12.12 -21.99 -19.68
N LYS A 66 10.92 -22.18 -19.12
CA LYS A 66 10.63 -23.34 -18.25
C LYS A 66 10.60 -24.63 -19.06
N LYS A 67 10.02 -24.60 -20.27
CA LYS A 67 10.00 -25.73 -21.19
C LYS A 67 11.40 -26.07 -21.72
N ILE A 68 12.22 -25.07 -22.05
CA ILE A 68 13.61 -25.27 -22.48
C ILE A 68 14.46 -25.94 -21.38
N ILE A 69 14.23 -25.59 -20.10
CA ILE A 69 14.89 -26.22 -18.96
C ILE A 69 14.33 -27.64 -18.70
N ALA A 70 13.03 -27.85 -18.86
CA ALA A 70 12.38 -29.16 -18.70
C ALA A 70 12.80 -30.15 -19.80
N ASP A 71 13.04 -29.67 -21.01
CA ASP A 71 13.45 -30.45 -22.19
C ASP A 71 14.99 -30.59 -22.32
N GLY A 72 15.76 -30.11 -21.34
CA GLY A 72 17.21 -30.34 -21.25
C GLY A 72 18.10 -29.52 -22.20
N GLY A 73 17.61 -28.40 -22.74
CA GLY A 73 18.37 -27.53 -23.65
C GLY A 73 19.38 -26.61 -22.94
N TYR A 74 20.61 -26.53 -23.44
CA TYR A 74 21.71 -25.70 -22.91
C TYR A 74 22.42 -24.90 -24.02
N VAL A 75 22.75 -23.62 -23.79
CA VAL A 75 23.45 -22.73 -24.76
C VAL A 75 24.66 -22.07 -24.11
N GLN A 76 25.76 -21.91 -24.86
CA GLN A 76 27.09 -21.44 -24.45
C GLN A 76 27.39 -20.04 -25.03
N HIS A 77 27.94 -19.09 -24.26
CA HIS A 77 28.96 -18.08 -24.69
C HIS A 77 29.42 -17.19 -23.52
N SER A 78 30.71 -16.84 -23.50
CA SER A 78 31.37 -15.97 -22.51
C SER A 78 31.73 -14.61 -23.14
N VAL A 79 31.31 -13.50 -22.53
CA VAL A 79 31.77 -12.14 -22.89
C VAL A 79 32.32 -11.43 -21.65
N ARG A 80 33.60 -11.05 -21.69
CA ARG A 80 34.27 -10.21 -20.68
C ARG A 80 34.03 -8.74 -21.01
N ILE A 81 33.29 -8.00 -20.17
CA ILE A 81 33.31 -6.53 -20.16
C ILE A 81 33.27 -6.01 -18.71
N TYR A 82 34.16 -5.06 -18.42
CA TYR A 82 34.25 -4.28 -17.19
C TYR A 82 33.15 -3.20 -17.15
N ASN A 83 32.22 -3.27 -16.20
CA ASN A 83 31.84 -2.16 -15.28
C ASN A 83 30.66 -2.54 -14.36
N ASN A 84 30.71 -1.97 -13.16
CA ASN A 84 29.95 -2.36 -11.96
C ASN A 84 28.45 -1.99 -12.03
N HIS A 85 27.57 -3.00 -12.07
CA HIS A 85 26.64 -3.33 -10.98
C HIS A 85 25.45 -4.19 -11.43
N VAL A 86 25.16 -4.32 -12.73
CA VAL A 86 23.96 -5.04 -13.18
C VAL A 86 24.18 -5.91 -14.44
N SER A 87 25.31 -5.74 -15.14
CA SER A 87 25.73 -6.50 -16.33
C SER A 87 26.16 -7.96 -16.06
N ASN A 88 26.17 -8.42 -14.81
CA ASN A 88 26.59 -9.77 -14.44
C ASN A 88 25.47 -10.82 -14.43
N ILE A 89 24.19 -10.40 -14.52
CA ILE A 89 23.03 -11.29 -14.35
C ILE A 89 22.68 -12.01 -15.65
N THR A 90 22.81 -11.34 -16.82
CA THR A 90 22.40 -11.89 -18.11
C THR A 90 23.50 -12.61 -18.89
N ASN A 91 24.78 -12.25 -18.73
CA ASN A 91 25.88 -12.84 -19.51
C ASN A 91 26.59 -14.04 -18.86
N ASN A 92 26.27 -14.39 -17.59
CA ASN A 92 26.83 -15.58 -16.94
C ASN A 92 25.87 -16.79 -16.93
N TYR A 93 24.68 -16.66 -17.52
CA TYR A 93 23.66 -17.72 -17.58
C TYR A 93 23.50 -18.37 -18.96
N TYR A 94 24.59 -18.40 -19.73
CA TYR A 94 24.75 -19.41 -20.77
C TYR A 94 25.35 -20.67 -20.12
N ILE A 95 24.47 -21.62 -19.81
CA ILE A 95 24.82 -22.94 -19.28
C ILE A 95 25.68 -23.66 -20.32
N THR A 96 26.98 -23.73 -20.08
CA THR A 96 27.90 -24.54 -20.89
C THR A 96 27.51 -26.01 -20.85
N GLN A 97 27.35 -26.62 -22.03
CA GLN A 97 27.54 -28.05 -22.22
C GLN A 97 28.94 -28.42 -21.69
N ILE A 98 28.98 -29.34 -20.72
CA ILE A 98 30.07 -30.31 -20.72
C ILE A 98 29.59 -31.37 -21.70
N ASP A 99 30.33 -31.49 -22.80
CA ASP A 99 30.26 -32.58 -23.75
C ASP A 99 30.18 -33.91 -22.99
N THR A 100 28.99 -34.49 -22.90
CA THR A 100 28.73 -35.81 -22.28
C THR A 100 29.35 -36.95 -23.09
N SER A 101 29.97 -36.66 -24.25
CA SER A 101 30.70 -37.64 -25.05
C SER A 101 32.20 -37.70 -24.77
N GLN A 102 32.77 -36.72 -24.05
CA GLN A 102 34.08 -36.90 -23.44
C GLN A 102 33.93 -37.48 -22.04
N LYS A 103 34.22 -38.78 -21.93
CA LYS A 103 34.67 -39.42 -20.69
C LYS A 103 35.67 -38.50 -19.96
N VAL A 104 35.18 -37.63 -19.08
CA VAL A 104 36.01 -37.04 -18.05
C VAL A 104 36.38 -38.22 -17.19
N LYS A 105 37.56 -38.78 -17.45
CA LYS A 105 38.22 -39.73 -16.57
C LYS A 105 38.45 -39.03 -15.23
N THR A 106 37.42 -38.95 -14.38
CA THR A 106 37.52 -38.43 -13.01
C THR A 106 38.08 -39.53 -12.11
N LYS A 107 39.34 -39.92 -12.35
CA LYS A 107 40.13 -40.69 -11.37
C LYS A 107 40.20 -40.01 -9.99
N LYS A 108 39.80 -38.72 -9.87
CA LYS A 108 39.84 -37.91 -8.64
C LYS A 108 38.58 -38.00 -7.74
N HIS A 109 37.45 -38.57 -8.19
CA HIS A 109 36.21 -38.64 -7.39
C HIS A 109 35.75 -40.06 -7.03
N GLY A 110 36.38 -41.11 -7.57
CA GLY A 110 36.01 -42.51 -7.27
C GLY A 110 36.00 -42.84 -5.78
N VAL A 111 36.88 -42.20 -5.00
CA VAL A 111 37.04 -42.44 -3.56
C VAL A 111 35.90 -41.83 -2.72
N LEU A 112 35.31 -40.72 -3.14
CA LEU A 112 34.11 -40.15 -2.48
C LEU A 112 32.82 -40.84 -2.96
N ARG A 113 32.84 -41.40 -4.16
CA ARG A 113 31.71 -42.14 -4.72
C ARG A 113 31.46 -43.44 -3.96
N SER A 114 32.52 -44.19 -3.62
CA SER A 114 32.39 -45.41 -2.79
C SER A 114 31.91 -45.11 -1.38
N ALA A 115 32.16 -43.91 -0.86
CA ALA A 115 31.61 -43.45 0.41
C ALA A 115 30.07 -43.24 0.36
N MET A 116 29.48 -43.04 -0.83
CA MET A 116 28.02 -42.91 -0.99
C MET A 116 27.28 -44.25 -0.87
N ASP A 117 28.00 -45.38 -0.96
CA ASP A 117 27.41 -46.70 -0.73
C ASP A 117 27.31 -47.05 0.77
N ASN A 118 27.81 -46.17 1.66
CA ASN A 118 27.81 -46.39 3.10
C ASN A 118 26.42 -46.16 3.72
N GLU A 119 25.87 -47.21 4.33
CA GLU A 119 24.52 -47.18 4.92
C GLU A 119 24.42 -46.24 6.14
N ALA A 120 25.48 -46.14 6.97
CA ALA A 120 25.49 -45.24 8.11
C ALA A 120 25.40 -43.77 7.66
N LEU A 121 26.08 -43.40 6.57
CA LEU A 121 25.97 -42.06 5.98
C LEU A 121 24.58 -41.82 5.38
N ARG A 122 24.01 -42.82 4.69
CA ARG A 122 22.66 -42.71 4.12
C ARG A 122 21.60 -42.43 5.18
N ASN A 123 21.73 -43.05 6.36
CA ASN A 123 20.78 -42.90 7.47
C ASN A 123 20.86 -41.52 8.17
N LEU A 124 21.88 -40.70 7.89
CA LEU A 124 21.99 -39.34 8.42
C LEU A 124 21.15 -38.31 7.66
N TYR A 125 20.62 -38.69 6.50
CA TYR A 125 19.88 -37.80 5.60
C TYR A 125 18.48 -38.34 5.34
N THR A 126 17.53 -37.45 5.03
CA THR A 126 16.28 -37.87 4.41
C THR A 126 16.58 -38.47 3.03
N ALA A 127 15.69 -39.31 2.49
CA ALA A 127 15.88 -39.90 1.16
C ALA A 127 16.14 -38.83 0.08
N LYS A 128 15.43 -37.69 0.17
CA LYS A 128 15.54 -36.56 -0.76
C LYS A 128 16.84 -35.79 -0.60
N ASP A 129 17.27 -35.56 0.64
CA ASP A 129 18.54 -34.87 0.91
C ASP A 129 19.75 -35.73 0.55
N PHE A 130 19.64 -37.05 0.74
CA PHE A 130 20.68 -37.98 0.34
C PHE A 130 20.86 -38.03 -1.18
N GLU A 131 19.76 -37.98 -1.94
CA GLU A 131 19.80 -37.86 -3.41
C GLU A 131 20.57 -36.59 -3.84
N VAL A 132 20.27 -35.45 -3.20
CA VAL A 132 20.98 -34.19 -3.45
C VAL A 132 22.46 -34.32 -3.10
N LEU A 133 22.80 -34.93 -1.95
CA LEU A 133 24.17 -35.17 -1.54
C LEU A 133 24.92 -36.01 -2.59
N ASN A 134 24.31 -37.12 -3.02
CA ASN A 134 24.87 -38.01 -4.03
C ASN A 134 25.12 -37.28 -5.35
N ASP A 135 24.14 -36.49 -5.82
CA ASP A 135 24.27 -35.70 -7.04
C ASP A 135 25.39 -34.65 -6.95
N ILE A 136 25.56 -34.00 -5.79
CA ILE A 136 26.65 -33.04 -5.59
C ILE A 136 28.01 -33.75 -5.55
N VAL A 137 28.09 -34.93 -4.92
CA VAL A 137 29.33 -35.72 -4.84
C VAL A 137 29.73 -36.27 -6.22
N LEU A 138 28.76 -36.74 -7.00
CA LEU A 138 28.96 -37.23 -8.36
C LEU A 138 29.28 -36.09 -9.34
N MET A 139 28.53 -35.00 -9.26
CA MET A 139 28.63 -33.83 -10.13
C MET A 139 28.44 -32.55 -9.29
N PRO A 140 29.53 -31.93 -8.82
CA PRO A 140 29.47 -30.72 -7.98
C PRO A 140 29.17 -29.46 -8.82
N LEU A 141 28.06 -29.49 -9.54
CA LEU A 141 27.51 -28.39 -10.30
C LEU A 141 26.77 -27.43 -9.38
N HIS A 142 26.81 -26.14 -9.71
CA HIS A 142 26.16 -25.08 -8.92
C HIS A 142 24.64 -25.29 -8.79
N GLN A 143 24.00 -25.91 -9.79
CA GLN A 143 22.57 -26.26 -9.76
C GLN A 143 22.24 -27.32 -8.71
N ASN A 144 23.10 -28.34 -8.54
CA ASN A 144 22.92 -29.37 -7.51
C ASN A 144 23.09 -28.79 -6.11
N ILE A 145 24.05 -27.88 -5.93
CA ILE A 145 24.26 -27.20 -4.65
C ILE A 145 23.10 -26.23 -4.35
N LEU A 146 22.54 -25.57 -5.35
CA LEU A 146 21.36 -24.72 -5.21
C LEU A 146 20.13 -25.50 -4.72
N ARG A 147 19.98 -26.78 -5.08
CA ARG A 147 18.89 -27.64 -4.56
C ARG A 147 18.89 -27.71 -3.03
N ILE A 148 20.05 -27.61 -2.38
CA ILE A 148 20.13 -27.54 -0.91
C ILE A 148 19.30 -26.38 -0.37
N PHE A 149 19.45 -25.19 -0.95
CA PHE A 149 18.69 -24.02 -0.54
C PHE A 149 17.21 -24.16 -0.94
N LEU A 150 16.92 -24.52 -2.19
CA LEU A 150 15.54 -24.56 -2.69
C LEU A 150 14.64 -25.59 -1.99
N LEU A 151 15.22 -26.65 -1.43
CA LEU A 151 14.47 -27.65 -0.68
C LEU A 151 14.35 -27.30 0.81
N SER A 152 15.05 -26.26 1.28
CA SER A 152 15.00 -25.83 2.67
C SER A 152 13.77 -24.98 2.95
N GLU A 153 13.29 -25.00 4.21
CA GLU A 153 12.19 -24.14 4.66
C GLU A 153 12.56 -22.65 4.56
N GLU A 154 13.84 -22.32 4.74
CA GLU A 154 14.35 -20.96 4.65
C GLU A 154 14.12 -20.35 3.25
N SER A 155 14.15 -21.15 2.17
CA SER A 155 13.90 -20.64 0.82
C SER A 155 12.47 -20.15 0.59
N LYS A 156 11.50 -20.71 1.33
CA LYS A 156 10.09 -20.30 1.25
C LYS A 156 9.88 -18.86 1.73
N ASN A 157 10.81 -18.35 2.54
CA ASN A 157 10.82 -16.98 3.04
C ASN A 157 11.44 -15.97 2.08
N TYR A 158 11.80 -16.36 0.85
CA TYR A 158 12.33 -15.43 -0.14
C TYR A 158 11.53 -15.46 -1.44
N LYS A 159 11.32 -14.27 -2.02
CA LYS A 159 10.73 -14.07 -3.34
C LYS A 159 11.50 -13.00 -4.10
N TYR A 160 11.46 -13.06 -5.41
CA TYR A 160 12.00 -12.03 -6.28
C TYR A 160 10.88 -11.48 -7.16
N PHE A 161 10.66 -10.17 -7.10
CA PHE A 161 9.58 -9.51 -7.82
C PHE A 161 9.99 -8.07 -8.14
N ASN A 162 9.69 -7.59 -9.35
CA ASN A 162 10.01 -6.23 -9.82
C ASN A 162 11.42 -5.75 -9.47
N LEU A 163 12.42 -6.58 -9.77
CA LEU A 163 13.84 -6.32 -9.53
C LEU A 163 14.25 -6.21 -8.05
N VAL A 164 13.37 -6.58 -7.12
CA VAL A 164 13.58 -6.50 -5.68
C VAL A 164 13.43 -7.89 -5.05
N PHE A 165 14.32 -8.23 -4.11
CA PHE A 165 14.11 -9.38 -3.24
C PHE A 165 13.20 -9.01 -2.09
N TYR A 166 12.28 -9.91 -1.79
CA TYR A 166 11.43 -9.86 -0.61
C TYR A 166 11.83 -10.98 0.32
N GLU A 167 11.84 -10.67 1.61
CA GLU A 167 12.08 -11.62 2.69
C GLU A 167 10.88 -11.63 3.63
N LYS A 168 10.42 -12.83 4.00
CA LYS A 168 9.39 -13.04 5.00
C LYS A 168 10.02 -13.18 6.37
N THR A 169 9.71 -12.26 7.28
CA THR A 169 10.15 -12.31 8.68
C THR A 169 8.93 -12.14 9.58
N ASN A 170 8.74 -13.05 10.54
CA ASN A 170 7.60 -13.02 11.48
C ASN A 170 6.23 -12.87 10.78
N GLY A 171 6.04 -13.58 9.66
CA GLY A 171 4.80 -13.56 8.90
C GLY A 171 4.67 -12.42 7.88
N LEU A 172 5.58 -11.43 7.89
CA LEU A 172 5.52 -10.25 7.02
C LEU A 172 6.58 -10.27 5.92
N TRP A 173 6.17 -9.92 4.70
CA TRP A 173 7.04 -9.71 3.56
C TRP A 173 7.52 -8.27 3.49
N ALA A 174 8.83 -8.07 3.41
CA ALA A 174 9.44 -6.76 3.22
C ALA A 174 10.56 -6.81 2.17
N PRO A 175 10.84 -5.70 1.46
CA PRO A 175 12.03 -5.58 0.63
C PRO A 175 13.30 -5.88 1.44
N SER A 176 14.16 -6.73 0.90
CA SER A 176 15.38 -7.20 1.55
C SER A 176 16.59 -7.05 0.62
N LYS A 177 17.76 -6.90 1.24
CA LYS A 177 19.04 -6.78 0.52
C LYS A 177 19.55 -8.18 0.15
N GLU A 178 20.15 -8.31 -1.03
CA GLU A 178 20.77 -9.56 -1.50
C GLU A 178 21.72 -10.20 -0.47
N LYS A 179 22.40 -9.38 0.35
CA LYS A 179 23.27 -9.86 1.43
C LYS A 179 22.55 -10.81 2.40
N ARG A 180 21.26 -10.61 2.70
CA ARG A 180 20.51 -11.50 3.62
C ARG A 180 20.23 -12.85 2.97
N LEU A 181 19.79 -12.86 1.70
CA LEU A 181 19.66 -14.08 0.90
C LEU A 181 20.98 -14.86 0.86
N LYS A 182 22.10 -14.16 0.63
CA LYS A 182 23.43 -14.77 0.64
C LYS A 182 23.76 -15.46 1.97
N THR A 183 23.46 -14.80 3.09
CA THR A 183 23.65 -15.38 4.42
C THR A 183 22.77 -16.61 4.61
N ALA A 184 21.51 -16.58 4.19
CA ALA A 184 20.59 -17.71 4.27
C ALA A 184 21.09 -18.91 3.43
N VAL A 185 21.56 -18.67 2.20
CA VAL A 185 22.16 -19.69 1.35
C VAL A 185 23.38 -20.34 2.01
N ILE A 186 24.30 -19.54 2.56
CA ILE A 186 25.48 -20.06 3.27
C ILE A 186 25.05 -20.90 4.47
N HIS A 187 24.06 -20.42 5.23
CA HIS A 187 23.53 -21.15 6.38
C HIS A 187 22.97 -22.52 5.97
N CYS A 188 22.15 -22.58 4.91
CA CYS A 188 21.57 -23.83 4.41
C CYS A 188 22.64 -24.81 3.95
N ILE A 189 23.64 -24.35 3.18
CA ILE A 189 24.76 -25.18 2.71
C ILE A 189 25.52 -25.76 3.90
N ARG A 190 25.90 -24.91 4.87
CA ARG A 190 26.65 -25.37 6.05
C ARG A 190 25.85 -26.39 6.85
N LYS A 191 24.59 -26.09 7.14
CA LYS A 191 23.67 -26.96 7.87
C LYS A 191 23.51 -28.32 7.18
N PHE A 192 23.34 -28.33 5.86
CA PHE A 192 23.22 -29.55 5.06
C PHE A 192 24.46 -30.45 5.15
N PHE A 193 25.65 -29.86 5.22
CA PHE A 193 26.90 -30.63 5.27
C PHE A 193 27.38 -30.98 6.69
N VAL A 194 26.71 -30.53 7.76
CA VAL A 194 27.06 -30.90 9.15
C VAL A 194 27.05 -32.43 9.35
N PRO A 195 26.02 -33.18 8.95
CA PRO A 195 26.00 -34.63 9.15
C PRO A 195 27.14 -35.33 8.39
N PHE A 196 27.39 -34.94 7.14
CA PHE A 196 28.51 -35.46 6.35
C PHE A 196 29.88 -35.14 6.97
N ALA A 197 30.05 -33.94 7.54
CA ALA A 197 31.28 -33.56 8.24
C ALA A 197 31.50 -34.39 9.51
N SER A 198 30.47 -34.54 10.34
CA SER A 198 30.52 -35.36 11.55
C SER A 198 30.78 -36.83 11.23
N TRP A 199 30.15 -37.35 10.18
CA TRP A 199 30.40 -38.71 9.70
C TRP A 199 31.87 -38.93 9.30
N LEU A 200 32.49 -37.99 8.58
CA LEU A 200 33.91 -38.07 8.23
C LEU A 200 34.84 -38.17 9.44
N GLU A 201 34.48 -37.55 10.57
CA GLU A 201 35.29 -37.55 11.80
C GLU A 201 35.13 -38.85 12.62
N THR A 202 34.02 -39.57 12.45
CA THR A 202 33.67 -40.74 13.28
C THR A 202 34.06 -42.08 12.65
N ILE A 203 34.38 -42.11 11.36
CA ILE A 203 34.55 -43.36 10.64
C ILE A 203 36.03 -43.77 10.56
N GLU A 204 36.40 -44.73 11.41
CA GLU A 204 37.77 -45.26 11.52
C GLU A 204 38.22 -46.02 10.26
N ASP A 205 37.26 -46.68 9.57
CA ASP A 205 37.50 -47.54 8.41
C ASP A 205 37.52 -46.80 7.05
N LEU A 206 37.42 -45.47 7.02
CA LEU A 206 37.58 -44.75 5.76
C LEU A 206 39.02 -44.82 5.28
N GLU A 207 39.21 -45.15 4.00
CA GLU A 207 40.51 -45.00 3.37
C GLU A 207 41.04 -43.56 3.61
N PRO A 208 42.27 -43.35 4.09
CA PRO A 208 42.79 -42.01 4.39
C PRO A 208 42.70 -41.03 3.20
N ALA A 209 42.69 -41.55 1.96
CA ALA A 209 42.45 -40.77 0.76
C ALA A 209 41.01 -40.21 0.66
N ALA A 210 40.01 -40.99 1.08
CA ALA A 210 38.60 -40.62 1.13
C ALA A 210 38.36 -39.52 2.14
N HIS A 211 38.92 -39.68 3.35
CA HIS A 211 38.80 -38.70 4.42
C HIS A 211 39.39 -37.34 3.99
N ARG A 212 40.61 -37.34 3.44
CA ARG A 212 41.22 -36.12 2.87
C ARG A 212 40.43 -35.53 1.70
N ALA A 213 39.80 -36.36 0.86
CA ALA A 213 38.96 -35.90 -0.23
C ALA A 213 37.67 -35.22 0.29
N GLY A 214 37.02 -35.80 1.30
CA GLY A 214 35.84 -35.25 1.97
C GLY A 214 36.11 -33.90 2.62
N ILE A 215 37.19 -33.77 3.40
CA ILE A 215 37.57 -32.48 4.01
C ILE A 215 37.86 -31.41 2.95
N ARG A 216 38.54 -31.76 1.84
CA ARG A 216 38.77 -30.82 0.73
C ARG A 216 37.47 -30.44 0.00
N PHE A 217 36.54 -31.38 -0.12
CA PHE A 217 35.22 -31.15 -0.70
C PHE A 217 34.42 -30.17 0.14
N LEU A 218 34.36 -30.36 1.47
CA LEU A 218 33.69 -29.44 2.39
C LEU A 218 34.27 -28.02 2.33
N LYS A 219 35.61 -27.89 2.34
CA LYS A 219 36.29 -26.59 2.16
C LYS A 219 35.96 -25.93 0.81
N LYS A 220 35.65 -26.71 -0.22
CA LYS A 220 35.26 -26.18 -1.53
C LYS A 220 33.84 -25.62 -1.53
N MET A 221 32.91 -26.24 -0.80
CA MET A 221 31.48 -25.84 -0.76
C MET A 221 31.26 -24.46 -0.13
N ASP A 222 32.11 -24.09 0.84
CA ASP A 222 32.06 -22.79 1.51
C ASP A 222 32.70 -21.63 0.71
N ARG A 223 33.19 -21.89 -0.51
CA ARG A 223 33.87 -20.84 -1.30
C ARG A 223 32.90 -19.80 -1.83
N PHE A 224 33.31 -18.54 -1.69
CA PHE A 224 32.58 -17.35 -2.15
C PHE A 224 32.07 -17.44 -3.60
N GLY A 225 32.84 -18.06 -4.51
CA GLY A 225 32.46 -18.23 -5.91
C GLY A 225 31.22 -19.11 -6.11
N ILE A 226 31.07 -20.19 -5.32
CA ILE A 226 29.89 -21.08 -5.38
C ILE A 226 28.66 -20.32 -4.89
N VAL A 227 28.78 -19.66 -3.75
CA VAL A 227 27.68 -18.88 -3.15
C VAL A 227 27.22 -17.77 -4.10
N LYS A 228 28.14 -17.05 -4.74
CA LYS A 228 27.80 -15.98 -5.70
C LYS A 228 26.92 -16.51 -6.84
N GLN A 229 27.28 -17.66 -7.42
CA GLN A 229 26.50 -18.24 -8.52
C GLN A 229 25.12 -18.74 -8.06
N ILE A 230 25.02 -19.29 -6.85
CA ILE A 230 23.74 -19.72 -6.28
C ILE A 230 22.81 -18.51 -6.05
N VAL A 231 23.35 -17.41 -5.53
CA VAL A 231 22.59 -16.16 -5.37
C VAL A 231 22.11 -15.65 -6.72
N CYS A 232 22.97 -15.64 -7.75
CA CYS A 232 22.55 -15.25 -9.10
C CYS A 232 21.43 -16.17 -9.66
N ALA A 233 21.48 -17.49 -9.40
CA ALA A 233 20.45 -18.42 -9.87
C ALA A 233 19.11 -18.19 -9.15
N SER A 234 19.18 -17.78 -7.89
CA SER A 234 18.02 -17.52 -7.05
C SER A 234 17.15 -16.38 -7.59
N TYR A 235 17.71 -15.43 -8.35
CA TYR A 235 16.93 -14.39 -9.05
C TYR A 235 15.87 -14.98 -10.00
N ILE A 236 16.21 -16.08 -10.69
CA ILE A 236 15.32 -16.71 -11.67
C ILE A 236 14.31 -17.60 -10.94
N ILE A 237 14.76 -18.37 -9.96
CA ILE A 237 13.95 -19.41 -9.32
C ILE A 237 13.00 -18.84 -8.27
N LEU A 238 13.43 -17.83 -7.51
CA LEU A 238 12.57 -17.14 -6.55
C LEU A 238 11.62 -16.16 -7.24
N LYS A 239 11.72 -16.00 -8.56
CA LYS A 239 10.84 -15.12 -9.33
C LYS A 239 9.40 -15.59 -9.22
N ASP A 240 8.55 -14.76 -8.64
CA ASP A 240 7.11 -14.97 -8.58
C ASP A 240 6.43 -13.76 -9.21
N ASN A 241 6.03 -13.90 -10.47
CA ASN A 241 5.39 -12.83 -11.24
C ASN A 241 4.04 -12.40 -10.62
N ASN A 242 3.39 -13.29 -9.86
CA ASN A 242 2.09 -13.03 -9.24
C ASN A 242 2.25 -12.55 -7.79
N PHE A 243 3.48 -12.39 -7.30
CA PHE A 243 3.74 -11.97 -5.91
C PHE A 243 3.07 -10.63 -5.58
N GLY A 244 3.14 -9.66 -6.50
CA GLY A 244 2.53 -8.35 -6.30
C GLY A 244 1.00 -8.36 -6.20
N GLU A 245 0.32 -9.35 -6.79
CA GLU A 245 -1.13 -9.53 -6.65
C GLU A 245 -1.50 -10.23 -5.35
N LYS A 246 -0.66 -11.18 -4.89
CA LYS A 246 -0.85 -11.88 -3.62
C LYS A 246 -0.56 -10.99 -2.41
N LEU A 247 0.44 -10.11 -2.52
CA LEU A 247 0.86 -9.23 -1.43
C LEU A 247 -0.27 -8.29 -1.04
N ASP A 248 -0.72 -8.42 0.20
CA ASP A 248 -1.87 -7.74 0.80
C ASP A 248 -3.19 -7.96 0.02
N GLY A 249 -3.30 -9.09 -0.71
CA GLY A 249 -4.44 -9.41 -1.55
C GLY A 249 -5.58 -10.16 -0.85
N ASP A 250 -5.33 -10.75 0.33
CA ASP A 250 -6.38 -11.44 1.09
C ASP A 250 -7.12 -10.46 2.02
N PHE A 251 -8.35 -10.15 1.63
CA PHE A 251 -9.22 -9.20 2.34
C PHE A 251 -10.03 -9.84 3.46
N THR A 252 -10.05 -11.17 3.57
CA THR A 252 -10.91 -11.92 4.49
C THR A 252 -10.27 -12.17 5.86
N VAL A 253 -9.04 -11.67 6.04
CA VAL A 253 -8.21 -11.94 7.21
C VAL A 253 -7.60 -10.67 7.77
N ILE A 254 -7.33 -10.69 9.07
CA ILE A 254 -6.63 -9.63 9.79
C ILE A 254 -5.33 -10.20 10.34
N PRO A 255 -4.17 -9.78 9.82
CA PRO A 255 -2.89 -10.11 10.41
C PRO A 255 -2.67 -9.29 11.69
N PHE A 256 -2.52 -9.98 12.83
CA PHE A 256 -2.14 -9.42 14.13
C PHE A 256 -0.65 -9.72 14.43
N LYS A 257 -0.14 -9.30 15.59
CA LYS A 257 1.28 -9.48 15.95
C LYS A 257 1.75 -10.94 15.91
N THR A 258 0.97 -11.86 16.44
CA THR A 258 1.36 -13.28 16.59
C THR A 258 0.48 -14.23 15.77
N LYS A 259 -0.76 -13.84 15.49
CA LYS A 259 -1.75 -14.68 14.80
C LYS A 259 -2.45 -13.95 13.66
N VAL A 260 -3.18 -14.71 12.87
CA VAL A 260 -4.06 -14.21 11.82
C VAL A 260 -5.49 -14.54 12.21
N TYR A 261 -6.38 -13.56 12.17
CA TYR A 261 -7.81 -13.77 12.42
C TYR A 261 -8.57 -13.87 11.11
N SER A 262 -9.36 -14.93 10.93
CA SER A 262 -10.28 -15.05 9.80
C SER A 262 -11.60 -14.38 10.14
N LEU A 263 -12.00 -13.39 9.35
CA LEU A 263 -13.30 -12.72 9.49
C LEU A 263 -14.44 -13.71 9.24
N ASP A 264 -14.34 -14.50 8.16
CA ASP A 264 -15.43 -15.41 7.78
C ASP A 264 -15.59 -16.58 8.76
N LYS A 265 -14.48 -17.17 9.24
CA LYS A 265 -14.51 -18.31 10.17
C LYS A 265 -14.55 -17.91 11.65
N ARG A 266 -14.28 -16.64 11.96
CA ARG A 266 -14.23 -16.08 13.31
C ARG A 266 -13.20 -16.75 14.23
N GLU A 267 -12.09 -17.21 13.66
CA GLU A 267 -11.06 -17.97 14.39
C GLU A 267 -9.67 -17.33 14.26
N LEU A 268 -8.87 -17.51 15.31
CA LEU A 268 -7.44 -17.21 15.30
C LEU A 268 -6.65 -18.43 14.84
N ARG A 269 -5.77 -18.24 13.85
CA ARG A 269 -4.82 -19.24 13.38
C ARG A 269 -3.39 -18.72 13.41
N ASP A 270 -2.43 -19.62 13.39
CA ASP A 270 -1.03 -19.25 13.23
C ASP A 270 -0.75 -18.80 11.78
N TYR A 271 0.34 -18.05 11.62
CA TYR A 271 0.85 -17.69 10.31
C TYR A 271 1.30 -18.94 9.54
N THR A 272 0.98 -18.97 8.26
CA THR A 272 1.36 -20.02 7.32
C THR A 272 2.29 -19.48 6.24
N ASN A 273 2.92 -20.37 5.48
CA ASN A 273 3.75 -19.97 4.34
C ASN A 273 2.94 -19.32 3.20
N GLU A 274 1.63 -19.56 3.17
CA GLU A 274 0.70 -19.02 2.16
C GLU A 274 0.20 -17.61 2.52
N ASP A 275 0.58 -17.07 3.67
CA ASP A 275 0.26 -15.69 4.04
C ASP A 275 1.18 -14.68 3.33
N TYR A 276 0.57 -13.73 2.61
CA TYR A 276 1.26 -12.69 1.85
C TYR A 276 0.92 -11.31 2.40
N PHE A 277 1.34 -11.01 3.63
CA PHE A 277 1.11 -9.69 4.24
C PHE A 277 2.39 -8.86 4.25
N SER A 278 2.31 -7.56 3.93
CA SER A 278 3.36 -6.58 4.21
C SER A 278 3.09 -5.77 5.48
N LYS A 279 1.86 -5.82 5.98
CA LYS A 279 1.37 -5.02 7.12
C LYS A 279 0.60 -5.87 8.12
N ARG A 280 0.52 -5.39 9.36
CA ARG A 280 -0.31 -6.01 10.41
C ARG A 280 -0.80 -5.00 11.43
N PHE A 281 -1.81 -5.41 12.19
CA PHE A 281 -2.22 -4.70 13.39
C PHE A 281 -1.09 -4.76 14.45
N PRO A 282 -0.85 -3.67 15.19
CA PRO A 282 0.20 -3.58 16.21
C PRO A 282 -0.21 -4.22 17.56
N LEU A 283 -1.34 -4.89 17.65
CA LEU A 283 -1.81 -5.61 18.84
C LEU A 283 -2.25 -7.02 18.46
N ASP A 284 -2.41 -7.90 19.45
CA ASP A 284 -3.08 -9.19 19.26
C ASP A 284 -4.54 -9.09 19.67
N TYR A 285 -5.39 -9.86 19.00
CA TYR A 285 -6.81 -9.93 19.35
C TYR A 285 -6.99 -10.72 20.65
N ASN A 286 -7.50 -10.04 21.68
CA ASN A 286 -7.84 -10.62 22.97
C ASN A 286 -9.36 -10.83 23.09
N PRO A 287 -9.89 -12.06 22.91
CA PRO A 287 -11.32 -12.32 23.04
C PRO A 287 -11.84 -12.14 24.47
N LEU A 288 -10.96 -12.09 25.47
CA LEU A 288 -11.31 -11.89 26.89
C LEU A 288 -11.29 -10.41 27.32
N ALA A 289 -10.98 -9.47 26.43
CA ALA A 289 -10.96 -8.05 26.77
C ALA A 289 -12.32 -7.56 27.29
N ASP A 290 -12.31 -6.68 28.29
CA ASP A 290 -13.53 -6.07 28.83
C ASP A 290 -14.03 -4.96 27.91
N THR A 291 -15.07 -5.22 27.11
CA THR A 291 -15.68 -4.25 26.20
C THR A 291 -16.36 -3.08 26.92
N SER A 292 -16.62 -3.18 28.24
CA SER A 292 -17.26 -2.12 29.00
C SER A 292 -16.44 -0.82 29.04
N ILE A 293 -15.10 -0.93 28.96
CA ILE A 293 -14.17 0.20 28.93
C ILE A 293 -14.36 1.01 27.64
N ALA A 294 -14.33 0.34 26.48
CA ALA A 294 -14.55 0.97 25.19
C ALA A 294 -15.97 1.50 25.03
N ILE A 295 -16.99 0.77 25.48
CA ILE A 295 -18.38 1.23 25.46
C ILE A 295 -18.53 2.53 26.26
N LYS A 296 -17.95 2.61 27.47
CA LYS A 296 -17.97 3.84 28.27
C LYS A 296 -17.28 4.99 27.55
N PHE A 297 -16.11 4.74 26.93
CA PHE A 297 -15.36 5.75 26.18
C PHE A 297 -16.15 6.25 24.96
N ILE A 298 -16.64 5.36 24.09
CA ILE A 298 -17.38 5.74 22.89
C ILE A 298 -18.71 6.42 23.26
N LYS A 299 -19.44 5.95 24.28
CA LYS A 299 -20.63 6.62 24.81
C LYS A 299 -20.33 7.98 25.45
N SER A 300 -19.09 8.20 25.88
CA SER A 300 -18.65 9.52 26.32
C SER A 300 -18.64 10.51 25.16
N ILE A 301 -18.33 10.06 23.93
CA ILE A 301 -18.28 10.89 22.72
C ILE A 301 -19.66 10.97 22.06
N PHE A 302 -20.33 9.82 21.85
CA PHE A 302 -21.64 9.69 21.21
C PHE A 302 -22.70 9.25 22.24
N PRO A 303 -23.43 10.19 22.86
CA PRO A 303 -24.44 9.86 23.87
C PRO A 303 -25.73 9.31 23.26
N ASP A 304 -26.04 9.71 22.03
CA ASP A 304 -27.16 9.18 21.25
C ASP A 304 -26.88 7.73 20.83
N ARG A 305 -27.85 6.85 21.05
CA ARG A 305 -27.69 5.41 20.83
C ARG A 305 -27.56 5.06 19.36
N GLU A 306 -28.33 5.71 18.48
CA GLU A 306 -28.32 5.43 17.05
C GLU A 306 -27.02 5.93 16.42
N VAL A 307 -26.57 7.14 16.80
CA VAL A 307 -25.29 7.69 16.36
C VAL A 307 -24.12 6.84 16.85
N LEU A 308 -24.15 6.37 18.11
CA LEU A 308 -23.14 5.45 18.65
C LEU A 308 -23.09 4.14 17.85
N ASP A 309 -24.25 3.52 17.60
CA ASP A 309 -24.33 2.25 16.89
C ASP A 309 -23.85 2.39 15.43
N TYR A 310 -24.20 3.49 14.78
CA TYR A 310 -23.70 3.87 13.46
C TYR A 310 -22.18 4.06 13.46
N ALA A 311 -21.63 4.85 14.40
CA ALA A 311 -20.19 5.05 14.52
C ALA A 311 -19.43 3.72 14.70
N LEU A 312 -19.92 2.83 15.58
CA LEU A 312 -19.31 1.51 15.76
C LEU A 312 -19.42 0.64 14.50
N SER A 313 -20.55 0.69 13.78
CA SER A 313 -20.72 -0.03 12.51
C SER A 313 -19.73 0.46 11.46
N GLU A 314 -19.61 1.79 11.31
CA GLU A 314 -18.64 2.43 10.43
C GLU A 314 -17.22 1.97 10.77
N PHE A 315 -16.77 2.11 12.01
CA PHE A 315 -15.41 1.75 12.41
C PHE A 315 -15.14 0.25 12.26
N ALA A 316 -16.15 -0.59 12.52
CA ALA A 316 -16.06 -2.04 12.34
C ALA A 316 -15.96 -2.44 10.86
N SER A 317 -16.60 -1.70 9.95
CA SER A 317 -16.51 -1.96 8.51
C SER A 317 -15.09 -1.80 7.95
N TRP A 318 -14.24 -1.00 8.61
CA TRP A 318 -12.85 -0.76 8.18
C TRP A 318 -11.97 -2.00 8.37
N LEU A 319 -12.44 -2.98 9.16
CA LEU A 319 -11.77 -4.27 9.36
C LEU A 319 -11.83 -5.18 8.12
N ASP A 320 -12.61 -4.83 7.09
CA ASP A 320 -12.79 -5.66 5.89
C ASP A 320 -12.75 -4.80 4.61
N PHE A 321 -11.78 -5.08 3.73
CA PHE A 321 -11.63 -4.36 2.47
C PHE A 321 -12.76 -4.63 1.46
N ARG A 322 -13.66 -5.59 1.72
CA ARG A 322 -14.84 -5.84 0.89
C ARG A 322 -15.88 -4.71 0.99
N PHE A 323 -15.87 -3.92 2.07
CA PHE A 323 -16.75 -2.75 2.19
C PHE A 323 -16.33 -1.66 1.19
N PRO A 324 -17.28 -1.10 0.40
CA PRO A 324 -16.96 -0.13 -0.63
C PRO A 324 -16.57 1.22 -0.02
N ASN A 325 -15.79 2.02 -0.75
CA ASN A 325 -15.37 3.36 -0.33
C ASN A 325 -16.20 4.46 -1.01
N ASP A 326 -17.50 4.25 -1.14
CA ASP A 326 -18.38 5.12 -1.93
C ASP A 326 -18.57 6.52 -1.32
N TYR A 327 -18.18 6.74 -0.07
CA TYR A 327 -18.27 8.01 0.63
C TYR A 327 -17.08 8.26 1.56
N MET A 328 -16.93 9.52 1.97
CA MET A 328 -16.04 9.97 3.03
C MET A 328 -16.86 10.29 4.28
N LEU A 329 -16.29 9.96 5.44
CA LEU A 329 -16.90 10.20 6.73
C LEU A 329 -16.32 11.48 7.34
N PHE A 330 -17.18 12.46 7.60
CA PHE A 330 -16.81 13.77 8.13
C PHE A 330 -17.16 13.83 9.62
N PHE A 331 -16.14 13.96 10.47
CA PHE A 331 -16.34 14.17 11.89
C PHE A 331 -16.63 15.65 12.15
N ASN A 332 -17.91 16.00 12.27
CA ASN A 332 -18.36 17.38 12.45
C ASN A 332 -18.53 17.73 13.93
N GLY A 333 -18.14 18.94 14.36
CA GLY A 333 -18.41 19.41 15.73
C GLY A 333 -17.48 20.53 16.21
N SER A 334 -17.81 21.20 17.30
CA SER A 334 -16.96 22.26 17.86
C SER A 334 -15.70 21.71 18.55
N GLY A 335 -14.71 22.57 18.80
CA GLY A 335 -13.49 22.19 19.53
C GLY A 335 -13.78 21.55 20.91
N SER A 336 -12.87 20.67 21.35
CA SER A 336 -12.99 19.91 22.61
C SER A 336 -14.08 18.82 22.64
N ASN A 337 -14.38 18.20 21.50
CA ASN A 337 -15.43 17.16 21.40
C ASN A 337 -14.89 15.72 21.30
N GLY A 338 -13.57 15.51 21.41
CA GLY A 338 -12.95 14.18 21.41
C GLY A 338 -12.57 13.62 20.04
N LYS A 339 -12.74 14.36 18.94
CA LYS A 339 -12.38 13.96 17.56
C LYS A 339 -10.92 13.54 17.41
N SER A 340 -9.99 14.44 17.76
CA SER A 340 -8.56 14.17 17.64
C SER A 340 -8.12 13.02 18.55
N LEU A 341 -8.73 12.90 19.73
CA LEU A 341 -8.45 11.79 20.66
C LEU A 341 -8.92 10.45 20.10
N LEU A 342 -10.12 10.40 19.51
CA LEU A 342 -10.65 9.19 18.86
C LEU A 342 -9.83 8.80 17.63
N ILE A 343 -9.40 9.76 16.80
CA ILE A 343 -8.51 9.50 15.67
C ILE A 343 -7.21 8.89 16.15
N ARG A 344 -6.54 9.48 17.16
CA ARG A 344 -5.30 8.95 17.73
C ARG A 344 -5.48 7.51 18.26
N LEU A 345 -6.57 7.24 18.97
CA LEU A 345 -6.88 5.90 19.46
C LEU A 345 -7.08 4.92 18.30
N LEU A 346 -7.90 5.25 17.30
CA LEU A 346 -8.15 4.38 16.15
C LEU A 346 -6.88 4.15 15.33
N SER A 347 -6.09 5.20 15.03
CA SER A 347 -4.79 5.06 14.36
C SER A 347 -3.85 4.13 15.13
N SER A 348 -3.80 4.21 16.46
CA SER A 348 -2.97 3.31 17.28
C SER A 348 -3.45 1.84 17.25
N ILE A 349 -4.74 1.60 17.01
CA ILE A 349 -5.33 0.25 16.87
C ILE A 349 -5.06 -0.31 15.47
N PHE A 350 -5.27 0.49 14.42
CA PHE A 350 -5.08 0.04 13.03
C PHE A 350 -3.59 0.01 12.61
N GLY A 351 -2.72 0.79 13.27
CA GLY A 351 -1.28 0.82 13.04
C GLY A 351 -0.91 1.00 11.57
N ASP A 352 -0.19 0.02 11.01
CA ASP A 352 0.30 0.02 9.62
C ASP A 352 -0.81 0.12 8.56
N PHE A 353 -2.08 -0.10 8.95
CA PHE A 353 -3.26 0.04 8.10
C PHE A 353 -3.94 1.42 8.19
N SER A 354 -3.41 2.33 9.00
CA SER A 354 -3.88 3.71 9.09
C SER A 354 -2.86 4.68 8.49
N GLU A 355 -3.34 5.70 7.80
CA GLU A 355 -2.51 6.75 7.21
C GLU A 355 -2.98 8.13 7.65
N SER A 356 -2.04 9.06 7.89
CA SER A 356 -2.36 10.45 8.16
C SER A 356 -2.10 11.28 6.92
N LEU A 357 -3.17 11.82 6.33
CA LEU A 357 -3.09 12.64 5.13
C LEU A 357 -2.61 14.06 5.47
N PRO A 358 -1.82 14.68 4.57
CA PRO A 358 -1.53 16.11 4.64
C PRO A 358 -2.81 16.95 4.65
N SER A 359 -2.80 18.07 5.38
CA SER A 359 -3.93 19.00 5.49
C SER A 359 -4.43 19.49 4.12
N ASN A 360 -3.53 19.70 3.17
CA ASN A 360 -3.86 20.16 1.82
C ASN A 360 -4.16 19.02 0.82
N PHE A 361 -4.29 17.76 1.24
CA PHE A 361 -4.46 16.61 0.34
C PHE A 361 -5.67 16.72 -0.61
N PHE A 362 -6.77 17.31 -0.12
CA PHE A 362 -7.98 17.55 -0.91
C PHE A 362 -8.06 18.97 -1.48
N SER A 363 -7.08 19.83 -1.22
CA SER A 363 -7.10 21.22 -1.68
C SER A 363 -6.97 21.30 -3.19
N VAL A 364 -7.67 22.27 -3.80
CA VAL A 364 -7.62 22.56 -5.24
C VAL A 364 -6.20 22.91 -5.70
N GLU A 365 -5.46 23.62 -4.85
CA GLU A 365 -4.09 24.09 -5.11
C GLU A 365 -3.04 22.96 -5.02
N SER A 366 -3.46 21.76 -4.65
CA SER A 366 -2.54 20.68 -4.36
C SER A 366 -2.14 19.83 -5.57
N ASP A 367 -0.86 19.52 -5.64
CA ASP A 367 -0.29 18.56 -6.60
C ASP A 367 -0.67 17.10 -6.29
N TYR A 368 -1.39 16.83 -5.19
CA TYR A 368 -1.84 15.48 -4.81
C TYR A 368 -2.85 14.90 -5.79
N SER A 369 -3.52 15.74 -6.58
CA SER A 369 -4.46 15.31 -7.62
C SER A 369 -3.78 14.76 -8.89
N ASN A 370 -2.45 14.77 -8.96
CA ASN A 370 -1.70 14.20 -10.07
C ASN A 370 -1.59 12.67 -9.93
N MET A 371 -1.90 11.93 -10.99
CA MET A 371 -1.87 10.45 -11.03
C MET A 371 -0.47 9.84 -10.81
N THR A 372 0.57 10.67 -10.74
CA THR A 372 1.96 10.30 -10.42
C THR A 372 2.24 10.30 -8.91
N ASN A 373 1.27 10.71 -8.07
CA ASN A 373 1.53 10.88 -6.66
C ASN A 373 1.74 9.53 -5.93
N PRO A 374 2.90 9.34 -5.28
CA PRO A 374 3.22 8.17 -4.45
C PRO A 374 2.13 7.81 -3.42
N MET A 375 1.53 8.83 -2.83
CA MET A 375 0.63 8.71 -1.70
C MET A 375 -0.64 7.95 -2.10
N ILE A 376 -1.19 8.22 -3.29
CA ILE A 376 -2.37 7.50 -3.80
C ILE A 376 -2.07 6.01 -3.95
N LYS A 377 -0.87 5.64 -4.42
CA LYS A 377 -0.45 4.23 -4.50
C LYS A 377 -0.35 3.60 -3.11
N GLY A 378 0.16 4.35 -2.12
CA GLY A 378 0.24 3.90 -0.72
C GLY A 378 -1.13 3.56 -0.12
N LEU A 379 -2.17 4.31 -0.50
CA LEU A 379 -3.55 4.09 -0.03
C LEU A 379 -4.09 2.71 -0.40
N LYS A 380 -3.62 2.06 -1.49
CA LYS A 380 -4.05 0.70 -1.88
C LYS A 380 -4.09 -0.30 -0.73
N THR A 381 -3.16 -0.15 0.22
CA THR A 381 -2.97 -1.09 1.34
C THR A 381 -3.43 -0.52 2.68
N MET A 382 -4.15 0.61 2.68
CA MET A 382 -4.64 1.28 3.89
C MET A 382 -6.12 0.99 4.10
N ARG A 383 -6.48 0.66 5.34
CA ARG A 383 -7.88 0.48 5.76
C ARG A 383 -8.57 1.81 5.99
N VAL A 384 -7.85 2.75 6.60
CA VAL A 384 -8.37 4.09 6.89
C VAL A 384 -7.31 5.15 6.67
N ALA A 385 -7.71 6.29 6.13
CA ALA A 385 -6.89 7.49 6.00
C ALA A 385 -7.58 8.65 6.72
N PHE A 386 -6.87 9.24 7.67
CA PHE A 386 -7.37 10.36 8.46
C PHE A 386 -6.81 11.67 7.95
N LEU A 387 -7.66 12.68 7.90
CA LEU A 387 -7.27 14.06 7.69
C LEU A 387 -7.88 14.90 8.79
N SER A 388 -7.06 15.71 9.48
CA SER A 388 -7.53 16.62 10.52
C SER A 388 -7.32 18.06 10.08
N ASN A 389 -8.36 18.88 10.13
CA ASN A 389 -8.36 20.29 9.79
C ASN A 389 -7.76 20.55 8.39
N PRO A 390 -8.50 20.23 7.32
CA PRO A 390 -8.03 20.48 5.96
C PRO A 390 -7.62 21.94 5.77
N GLU A 391 -6.49 22.13 5.11
CA GLU A 391 -6.00 23.44 4.67
C GLU A 391 -6.63 23.82 3.34
N GLY A 392 -6.91 25.11 3.20
CA GLY A 392 -7.66 25.64 2.08
C GLY A 392 -9.16 25.53 2.33
N ASN A 393 -9.88 26.59 1.96
CA ASN A 393 -11.31 26.65 2.22
C ASN A 393 -12.11 25.78 1.24
N ASN A 394 -11.52 25.39 0.09
CA ASN A 394 -12.18 24.66 -0.99
C ASN A 394 -11.56 23.27 -1.24
N LEU A 395 -12.34 22.22 -1.03
CA LEU A 395 -11.97 20.86 -1.40
C LEU A 395 -12.30 20.54 -2.87
N LYS A 396 -11.41 19.81 -3.55
CA LYS A 396 -11.55 19.44 -4.96
C LYS A 396 -12.56 18.29 -5.14
N SER A 397 -13.79 18.65 -5.50
CA SER A 397 -14.95 17.77 -5.66
C SER A 397 -14.70 16.65 -6.65
N GLU A 398 -14.00 16.94 -7.75
CA GLU A 398 -13.61 15.98 -8.78
C GLU A 398 -12.66 14.92 -8.22
N PHE A 399 -11.77 15.30 -7.29
CA PHE A 399 -10.84 14.39 -6.66
C PHE A 399 -11.52 13.52 -5.59
N ILE A 400 -12.46 14.09 -4.82
CA ILE A 400 -13.33 13.30 -3.92
C ILE A 400 -14.12 12.27 -4.73
N LYS A 401 -14.75 12.69 -5.84
CA LYS A 401 -15.45 11.77 -6.76
C LYS A 401 -14.50 10.74 -7.38
N TYR A 402 -13.24 11.11 -7.61
CA TYR A 402 -12.22 10.21 -8.12
C TYR A 402 -11.85 9.11 -7.11
N LEU A 403 -11.67 9.45 -5.83
CA LEU A 403 -11.34 8.46 -4.80
C LEU A 403 -12.55 7.62 -4.36
N CYS A 404 -13.73 8.23 -4.27
CA CYS A 404 -14.99 7.57 -3.92
C CYS A 404 -15.68 7.01 -5.17
N ARG A 405 -15.13 5.92 -5.69
CA ARG A 405 -15.70 5.18 -6.83
C ARG A 405 -15.57 3.68 -6.59
N SER A 406 -16.53 2.93 -7.12
CA SER A 406 -16.51 1.48 -7.11
C SER A 406 -15.51 0.86 -8.09
N ASN A 407 -15.07 1.64 -9.09
CA ASN A 407 -14.17 1.21 -10.16
C ASN A 407 -12.69 1.37 -9.79
N GLU A 408 -11.81 0.74 -10.57
CA GLU A 408 -10.36 0.88 -10.39
C GLU A 408 -9.90 2.32 -10.61
N ILE A 409 -8.91 2.72 -9.81
CA ILE A 409 -8.11 3.93 -10.02
C ILE A 409 -6.80 3.54 -10.70
N SER A 410 -6.31 4.43 -11.56
CA SER A 410 -5.03 4.28 -12.25
C SER A 410 -4.00 5.21 -11.63
N VAL A 411 -2.83 4.69 -11.28
CA VAL A 411 -1.74 5.47 -10.67
C VAL A 411 -0.43 5.03 -11.31
N TRP A 412 0.47 5.97 -11.60
CA TRP A 412 1.79 5.62 -12.11
C TRP A 412 2.58 4.88 -11.03
N SER A 413 3.16 3.75 -11.40
CA SER A 413 4.00 3.01 -10.48
C SER A 413 5.37 3.69 -10.37
N GLN A 414 5.78 4.02 -9.14
CA GLN A 414 7.10 4.58 -8.88
C GLN A 414 8.20 3.68 -9.47
N PHE A 415 9.14 4.29 -10.18
CA PHE A 415 10.31 3.63 -10.79
C PHE A 415 10.02 2.65 -11.94
N SER A 416 8.79 2.66 -12.47
CA SER A 416 8.42 1.89 -13.67
C SER A 416 7.58 2.77 -14.61
N ASN A 417 7.75 2.64 -15.92
CA ASN A 417 6.88 3.29 -16.92
C ASN A 417 5.52 2.57 -17.05
N GLU A 418 5.01 2.00 -15.95
CA GLU A 418 3.81 1.18 -15.91
C GLU A 418 2.73 1.84 -15.04
N ILE A 419 1.49 1.72 -15.51
CA ILE A 419 0.31 2.18 -14.79
C ILE A 419 -0.20 1.02 -13.92
N CYS A 420 -0.25 1.25 -12.61
CA CYS A 420 -0.90 0.34 -11.67
C CYS A 420 -2.40 0.66 -11.63
N LYS A 421 -3.24 -0.36 -11.84
CA LYS A 421 -4.68 -0.26 -11.66
C LYS A 421 -5.10 -1.08 -10.44
N PHE A 422 -5.92 -0.49 -9.59
CA PHE A 422 -6.46 -1.18 -8.42
C PHE A 422 -7.75 -0.54 -7.95
N LYS A 423 -8.61 -1.33 -7.31
CA LYS A 423 -9.77 -0.83 -6.58
C LYS A 423 -9.32 -0.23 -5.25
N LEU A 424 -9.65 1.04 -5.02
CA LEU A 424 -9.41 1.68 -3.73
C LEU A 424 -10.53 1.28 -2.76
N THR A 425 -10.17 0.85 -1.57
CA THR A 425 -11.12 0.43 -0.52
C THR A 425 -10.88 1.15 0.81
N THR A 426 -9.86 2.03 0.83
CA THR A 426 -9.54 2.89 1.98
C THR A 426 -10.70 3.79 2.33
N LYS A 427 -11.01 3.82 3.63
CA LYS A 427 -12.01 4.71 4.20
C LYS A 427 -11.37 6.06 4.51
N PHE A 428 -11.99 7.13 4.05
CA PHE A 428 -11.50 8.48 4.32
C PHE A 428 -12.30 9.09 5.47
N VAL A 429 -11.58 9.54 6.49
CA VAL A 429 -12.16 10.20 7.65
C VAL A 429 -11.59 11.60 7.74
N ILE A 430 -12.46 12.60 7.64
CA ILE A 430 -12.05 14.00 7.67
C ILE A 430 -12.61 14.64 8.94
N ALA A 431 -11.74 14.93 9.90
CA ALA A 431 -12.09 15.67 11.10
C ALA A 431 -11.93 17.17 10.88
N MET A 432 -12.99 17.89 11.21
CA MET A 432 -13.09 19.32 10.97
C MET A 432 -14.05 19.94 11.96
N GLU A 433 -13.90 21.23 12.19
CA GLU A 433 -14.85 21.94 13.03
C GLU A 433 -16.19 22.17 12.33
N TYR A 434 -16.12 22.49 11.03
CA TYR A 434 -17.24 22.74 10.14
C TYR A 434 -16.92 22.15 8.76
N LEU A 435 -17.96 21.87 7.98
CA LEU A 435 -17.81 21.38 6.61
C LEU A 435 -17.14 22.45 5.74
N PRO A 436 -15.98 22.18 5.09
CA PRO A 436 -15.36 23.11 4.17
C PRO A 436 -16.20 23.23 2.91
N SER A 437 -15.99 24.30 2.15
CA SER A 437 -16.60 24.43 0.84
C SER A 437 -15.94 23.50 -0.17
N PHE A 438 -16.62 23.33 -1.31
CA PHE A 438 -16.23 22.41 -2.37
C PHE A 438 -16.15 23.16 -3.70
N SER A 439 -15.20 22.78 -4.56
CA SER A 439 -14.99 23.38 -5.89
C SER A 439 -16.24 23.37 -6.78
N SER A 440 -17.08 22.34 -6.66
CA SER A 440 -18.31 22.16 -7.41
C SER A 440 -19.28 21.28 -6.62
N VAL A 441 -20.50 21.79 -6.37
CA VAL A 441 -21.50 21.07 -5.57
C VAL A 441 -22.59 20.55 -6.49
N ASP A 442 -22.76 19.22 -6.52
CA ASP A 442 -23.83 18.53 -7.23
C ASP A 442 -24.36 17.34 -6.41
N GLN A 443 -25.45 16.72 -6.86
CA GLN A 443 -25.99 15.52 -6.19
C GLN A 443 -24.97 14.36 -6.13
N ALA A 444 -24.05 14.28 -7.08
CA ALA A 444 -23.03 13.24 -7.12
C ALA A 444 -22.00 13.40 -5.98
N LEU A 445 -21.64 14.63 -5.63
CA LEU A 445 -20.80 14.93 -4.48
C LEU A 445 -21.53 14.63 -3.17
N TRP A 446 -22.79 15.09 -3.02
CA TRP A 446 -23.54 14.90 -1.77
C TRP A 446 -23.73 13.44 -1.38
N ARG A 447 -23.85 12.53 -2.35
CA ARG A 447 -23.92 11.08 -2.09
C ARG A 447 -22.62 10.49 -1.52
N ARG A 448 -21.49 11.21 -1.63
CA ARG A 448 -20.17 10.82 -1.15
C ARG A 448 -19.80 11.45 0.19
N ILE A 449 -20.71 12.22 0.79
CA ILE A 449 -20.50 12.90 2.06
C ILE A 449 -21.40 12.26 3.10
N ARG A 450 -20.80 11.75 4.18
CA ARG A 450 -21.51 11.29 5.38
C ARG A 450 -21.00 12.08 6.57
N ILE A 451 -21.92 12.69 7.32
CA ILE A 451 -21.57 13.42 8.54
C ILE A 451 -21.75 12.51 9.75
N LEU A 452 -20.75 12.47 10.62
CA LEU A 452 -20.85 11.90 11.96
C LEU A 452 -20.78 13.05 12.99
N PRO A 453 -21.89 13.40 13.66
CA PRO A 453 -21.93 14.56 14.55
C PRO A 453 -21.29 14.24 15.91
N PHE A 454 -20.31 15.05 16.30
CA PHE A 454 -19.67 15.05 17.61
C PHE A 454 -20.33 16.11 18.49
N THR A 455 -21.45 15.74 19.12
CA THR A 455 -22.30 16.66 19.89
C THR A 455 -21.84 16.85 21.34
N THR A 456 -21.00 15.95 21.88
CA THR A 456 -20.47 16.09 23.24
C THR A 456 -19.34 17.12 23.29
N LYS A 457 -19.36 18.01 24.29
CA LYS A 457 -18.27 18.95 24.58
C LYS A 457 -17.60 18.64 25.93
N PHE A 458 -16.29 18.50 25.94
CA PHE A 458 -15.51 18.25 27.16
C PHE A 458 -14.98 19.57 27.73
N VAL A 459 -15.42 19.95 28.93
CA VAL A 459 -15.13 21.24 29.58
C VAL A 459 -14.78 21.05 31.06
N ASP A 460 -14.13 22.03 31.69
CA ASP A 460 -13.76 21.95 33.11
C ASP A 460 -14.98 21.98 34.05
N ASN A 461 -16.02 22.76 33.68
CA ASN A 461 -17.24 22.92 34.47
C ASN A 461 -18.50 22.69 33.63
N PRO A 462 -18.97 21.43 33.50
CA PRO A 462 -20.15 21.09 32.71
C PRO A 462 -21.43 21.68 33.28
N LYS A 463 -22.21 22.35 32.43
CA LYS A 463 -23.53 22.94 32.77
C LYS A 463 -24.63 22.50 31.82
N LYS A 464 -24.29 22.21 30.56
CA LYS A 464 -25.26 21.84 29.52
C LYS A 464 -25.45 20.33 29.41
N LYS A 465 -26.55 19.90 28.78
CA LYS A 465 -26.94 18.49 28.62
C LYS A 465 -25.84 17.61 28.00
N PHE A 466 -25.10 18.14 27.02
CA PHE A 466 -24.05 17.41 26.30
C PHE A 466 -22.63 17.86 26.70
N GLU A 467 -22.50 18.56 27.82
CA GLU A 467 -21.18 18.87 28.39
C GLU A 467 -20.74 17.76 29.36
N LYS A 468 -19.47 17.37 29.28
CA LYS A 468 -18.85 16.40 30.18
C LYS A 468 -17.56 16.96 30.74
N LYS A 469 -17.18 16.50 31.94
CA LYS A 469 -15.95 16.95 32.60
C LYS A 469 -14.75 16.50 31.76
N ILE A 470 -13.86 17.42 31.42
CA ILE A 470 -12.65 17.10 30.68
C ILE A 470 -11.67 16.32 31.57
N ASP A 471 -11.12 15.24 31.02
CA ASP A 471 -10.00 14.52 31.63
C ASP A 471 -8.77 14.73 30.74
N ARG A 472 -7.86 15.58 31.22
CA ARG A 472 -6.65 15.95 30.48
C ARG A 472 -5.62 14.83 30.44
N SER A 473 -5.66 13.90 31.40
CA SER A 473 -4.72 12.76 31.47
C SER A 473 -4.94 11.74 30.35
N LEU A 474 -6.15 11.69 29.77
CA LEU A 474 -6.45 10.83 28.64
C LEU A 474 -5.65 11.21 27.40
N SER A 475 -5.43 12.50 27.14
CA SER A 475 -4.70 12.96 25.96
C SER A 475 -3.26 12.50 25.93
N ASP A 476 -2.62 12.40 27.11
CA ASP A 476 -1.20 12.07 27.21
C ASP A 476 -0.96 10.56 26.99
N ASN A 477 -1.92 9.70 27.32
CA ASN A 477 -1.72 8.26 27.38
C ASN A 477 -2.67 7.43 26.50
N ILE A 478 -3.51 8.05 25.65
CA ILE A 478 -4.55 7.32 24.90
C ILE A 478 -3.98 6.22 23.98
N GLU A 479 -2.83 6.49 23.34
CA GLU A 479 -2.16 5.58 22.42
C GLU A 479 -1.50 4.41 23.17
N ASP A 480 -1.12 4.62 24.43
CA ASP A 480 -0.49 3.62 25.31
C ASP A 480 -1.50 2.87 26.18
N ASN A 481 -2.78 3.26 26.15
CA ASN A 481 -3.84 2.62 26.92
C ASN A 481 -4.24 1.25 26.33
N GLN A 482 -3.42 0.23 26.63
CA GLN A 482 -3.59 -1.13 26.13
C GLN A 482 -4.97 -1.73 26.45
N PRO A 483 -5.51 -1.62 27.70
CA PRO A 483 -6.85 -2.13 27.99
C PRO A 483 -7.93 -1.50 27.11
N LEU A 484 -7.88 -0.18 26.87
CA LEU A 484 -8.85 0.50 26.00
C LEU A 484 -8.70 0.05 24.54
N LYS A 485 -7.48 -0.10 24.03
CA LYS A 485 -7.24 -0.57 22.65
C LYS A 485 -7.76 -1.99 22.42
N GLU A 486 -7.47 -2.92 23.33
CA GLU A 486 -7.98 -4.30 23.26
C GLU A 486 -9.50 -4.34 23.39
N SER A 487 -10.04 -3.56 24.32
CA SER A 487 -11.48 -3.41 24.53
C SER A 487 -12.19 -2.91 23.27
N LEU A 488 -11.66 -1.86 22.63
CA LEU A 488 -12.26 -1.28 21.44
C LEU A 488 -12.09 -2.20 20.23
N LEU A 489 -10.91 -2.79 20.01
CA LEU A 489 -10.71 -3.75 18.93
C LEU A 489 -11.68 -4.93 19.04
N LYS A 490 -11.86 -5.49 20.23
CA LYS A 490 -12.84 -6.56 20.46
C LYS A 490 -14.25 -6.10 20.13
N LEU A 491 -14.65 -4.92 20.61
CA LEU A 491 -15.96 -4.35 20.33
C LEU A 491 -16.18 -4.15 18.82
N LEU A 492 -15.17 -3.71 18.07
CA LEU A 492 -15.25 -3.54 16.61
C LEU A 492 -15.38 -4.89 15.88
N ILE A 493 -14.63 -5.91 16.28
CA ILE A 493 -14.73 -7.26 15.70
C ILE A 493 -16.10 -7.87 15.99
N GLU A 494 -16.60 -7.76 17.22
CA GLU A 494 -17.95 -8.22 17.58
C GLU A 494 -19.02 -7.47 16.78
N LYS A 495 -18.88 -6.14 16.67
CA LYS A 495 -19.82 -5.31 15.90
C LYS A 495 -19.81 -5.68 14.42
N TYR A 496 -18.64 -5.89 13.81
CA TYR A 496 -18.49 -6.33 12.41
C TYR A 496 -19.38 -7.55 12.11
N HIS A 497 -19.37 -8.53 13.02
CA HIS A 497 -20.15 -9.77 12.90
C HIS A 497 -21.66 -9.61 13.05
N THR A 498 -22.13 -8.43 13.45
CA THR A 498 -23.56 -8.08 13.53
C THR A 498 -24.06 -7.30 12.32
N ILE A 499 -23.15 -6.79 11.47
CA ILE A 499 -23.49 -6.04 10.27
C ILE A 499 -24.13 -7.01 9.26
N LYS A 500 -25.38 -6.72 8.87
CA LYS A 500 -26.14 -7.56 7.92
C LYS A 500 -26.01 -7.11 6.47
N ASP A 501 -25.85 -5.80 6.28
CA ASP A 501 -25.75 -5.17 4.97
C ASP A 501 -24.39 -4.47 4.86
N ILE A 502 -23.77 -4.59 3.69
CA ILE A 502 -22.52 -3.89 3.37
C ILE A 502 -22.75 -2.37 3.35
N ASN A 503 -23.97 -1.94 3.01
CA ASN A 503 -24.36 -0.54 3.04
C ASN A 503 -24.83 -0.15 4.44
N ILE A 504 -24.02 0.66 5.13
CA ILE A 504 -24.32 1.16 6.47
C ILE A 504 -25.06 2.48 6.33
N GLU A 505 -26.36 2.46 6.55
CA GLU A 505 -27.19 3.65 6.42
C GLU A 505 -27.02 4.59 7.63
N PRO A 506 -26.82 5.90 7.41
CA PRO A 506 -26.74 6.87 8.49
C PRO A 506 -28.09 7.03 9.20
N PRO A 507 -28.10 7.20 10.54
CA PRO A 507 -29.32 7.48 11.28
C PRO A 507 -29.84 8.88 10.98
N SER A 508 -31.09 9.14 11.35
CA SER A 508 -31.80 10.40 11.09
C SER A 508 -31.02 11.63 11.57
N ALA A 509 -30.41 11.57 12.76
CA ALA A 509 -29.58 12.65 13.30
C ALA A 509 -28.38 13.00 12.42
N CYS A 510 -27.74 12.02 11.78
CA CYS A 510 -26.61 12.25 10.88
C CYS A 510 -27.06 12.86 9.54
N ILE A 511 -28.23 12.43 9.04
CA ILE A 511 -28.82 12.98 7.81
C ILE A 511 -29.27 14.43 8.05
N GLN A 512 -29.95 14.69 9.16
CA GLN A 512 -30.44 16.02 9.53
C GLN A 512 -29.29 17.02 9.69
N GLU A 513 -28.16 16.60 10.25
CA GLU A 513 -26.97 17.46 10.36
C GLU A 513 -26.48 17.95 8.98
N LEU A 514 -26.46 17.05 7.98
CA LEU A 514 -26.06 17.42 6.62
C LEU A 514 -27.09 18.33 5.95
N GLU A 515 -28.38 18.05 6.12
CA GLU A 515 -29.45 18.88 5.57
C GLU A 515 -29.50 20.27 6.22
N TYR A 516 -29.22 20.37 7.53
CA TYR A 516 -29.10 21.65 8.24
C TYR A 516 -27.98 22.54 7.68
N ILE A 517 -26.81 21.95 7.40
CA ILE A 517 -25.70 22.68 6.79
C ILE A 517 -26.10 23.21 5.40
N LYS A 518 -26.75 22.37 4.58
CA LYS A 518 -27.23 22.77 3.25
C LYS A 518 -28.26 23.90 3.32
N SER A 519 -29.21 23.83 4.27
CA SER A 519 -30.26 24.84 4.38
C SER A 519 -29.70 26.21 4.76
N ILE A 520 -28.69 26.26 5.65
CA ILE A 520 -28.04 27.54 6.00
C ILE A 520 -27.31 28.14 4.80
N GLU A 521 -26.59 27.33 4.02
CA GLU A 521 -25.93 27.83 2.80
C GLU A 521 -26.95 28.40 1.80
N GLU A 522 -28.08 27.75 1.61
CA GLU A 522 -29.14 28.19 0.71
C GLU A 522 -29.87 29.44 1.22
N GLU A 523 -30.20 29.48 2.51
CA GLU A 523 -30.83 30.64 3.16
C GLU A 523 -29.93 31.87 3.07
N PHE A 524 -28.66 31.74 3.44
CA PHE A 524 -27.69 32.83 3.37
C PHE A 524 -27.47 33.31 1.94
N LYS A 525 -27.44 32.39 0.96
CA LYS A 525 -27.34 32.73 -0.45
C LYS A 525 -28.51 33.61 -0.90
N ASN A 526 -29.75 33.18 -0.64
CA ASN A 526 -30.93 33.92 -1.05
C ASN A 526 -30.97 35.30 -0.38
N TRP A 527 -30.68 35.35 0.92
CA TRP A 527 -30.58 36.62 1.64
C TRP A 527 -29.53 37.55 1.04
N LEU A 528 -28.36 37.03 0.67
CA LEU A 528 -27.29 37.83 0.07
C LEU A 528 -27.68 38.39 -1.31
N GLU A 529 -28.39 37.61 -2.13
CA GLU A 529 -28.91 38.05 -3.43
C GLU A 529 -30.00 39.13 -3.30
N GLU A 530 -30.83 39.06 -2.26
CA GLU A 530 -31.94 39.99 -2.02
C GLU A 530 -31.51 41.29 -1.32
N ASN A 531 -30.53 41.22 -0.41
CA ASN A 531 -30.23 42.32 0.53
C ASN A 531 -28.88 43.00 0.29
N VAL A 532 -28.02 42.44 -0.57
CA VAL A 532 -26.68 42.96 -0.83
C VAL A 532 -26.52 43.31 -2.30
N VAL A 533 -26.27 44.59 -2.56
CA VAL A 533 -26.04 45.12 -3.91
C VAL A 533 -24.65 45.74 -4.02
N TYR A 534 -24.16 45.83 -5.24
CA TYR A 534 -22.91 46.51 -5.51
C TYR A 534 -23.09 48.04 -5.43
N LYS A 535 -22.26 48.74 -4.63
CA LYS A 535 -22.18 50.21 -4.62
C LYS A 535 -20.73 50.67 -4.56
N GLN A 536 -20.35 51.49 -5.55
CA GLN A 536 -18.98 51.95 -5.69
C GLN A 536 -18.49 52.69 -4.43
N GLY A 537 -17.32 52.29 -3.92
CA GLY A 537 -16.63 52.98 -2.82
C GLY A 537 -17.10 52.64 -1.40
N LYS A 538 -17.99 51.65 -1.22
CA LYS A 538 -18.50 51.26 0.09
C LYS A 538 -18.17 49.82 0.44
N ILE A 539 -17.70 49.56 1.66
CA ILE A 539 -17.20 48.24 2.10
C ILE A 539 -18.15 47.62 3.12
N LEU A 540 -18.34 46.30 3.03
CA LEU A 540 -19.07 45.50 3.99
C LEU A 540 -18.16 44.41 4.55
N SER A 541 -17.90 44.43 5.87
CA SER A 541 -17.03 43.40 6.48
C SER A 541 -17.80 42.10 6.72
N LYS A 542 -17.10 40.95 6.80
CA LYS A 542 -17.73 39.63 7.08
C LYS A 542 -18.61 39.64 8.34
N ASN A 543 -18.13 40.27 9.41
CA ASN A 543 -18.86 40.32 10.68
C ASN A 543 -20.09 41.24 10.58
N GLU A 544 -20.00 42.32 9.79
CA GLU A 544 -21.09 43.26 9.57
C GLU A 544 -22.15 42.69 8.63
N LEU A 545 -21.74 41.94 7.61
CA LEU A 545 -22.59 41.15 6.74
C LEU A 545 -23.37 40.10 7.54
N PHE A 546 -22.68 39.33 8.39
CA PHE A 546 -23.31 38.33 9.23
C PHE A 546 -24.26 38.94 10.27
N ALA A 547 -23.90 40.08 10.86
CA ALA A 547 -24.77 40.79 11.80
C ALA A 547 -26.10 41.21 11.16
N ARG A 548 -26.05 41.71 9.92
CA ARG A 548 -27.24 42.04 9.15
C ARG A 548 -28.05 40.82 8.76
N TYR A 549 -27.39 39.72 8.35
CA TYR A 549 -28.06 38.45 8.05
C TYR A 549 -28.86 37.92 9.25
N GLU A 550 -28.29 37.99 10.44
CA GLU A 550 -28.95 37.57 11.68
C GLU A 550 -29.90 38.65 12.27
N GLY A 551 -30.06 39.80 11.60
CA GLY A 551 -31.00 40.85 12.00
C GLY A 551 -30.65 41.56 13.30
N TYR A 552 -29.36 41.69 13.65
CA TYR A 552 -28.92 42.43 14.84
C TYR A 552 -27.98 43.60 14.50
N PRO A 553 -28.02 44.70 15.28
CA PRO A 553 -27.14 45.84 15.06
C PRO A 553 -25.67 45.42 15.17
N TYR A 554 -24.83 45.89 14.25
CA TYR A 554 -23.39 45.59 14.27
C TYR A 554 -22.73 46.24 15.49
N GLU A 555 -22.74 45.51 16.60
CA GLU A 555 -22.03 45.81 17.83
C GLU A 555 -21.18 44.60 18.23
N VAL A 556 -20.00 44.86 18.78
CA VAL A 556 -19.10 43.79 19.24
C VAL A 556 -19.70 43.15 20.49
N ARG A 557 -20.48 42.08 20.29
CA ARG A 557 -21.02 41.24 21.37
C ARG A 557 -20.63 39.77 21.20
N PRO A 558 -20.58 38.98 22.28
CA PRO A 558 -20.41 37.54 22.18
C PRO A 558 -21.59 36.92 21.44
N LEU A 559 -21.32 36.17 20.38
CA LEU A 559 -22.32 35.35 19.70
C LEU A 559 -22.68 34.15 20.57
N ASP A 560 -23.95 33.75 20.55
CA ASP A 560 -24.34 32.48 21.16
C ASP A 560 -23.83 31.28 20.34
N GLU A 561 -24.05 30.05 20.83
CA GLU A 561 -23.52 28.85 20.16
C GLU A 561 -24.13 28.58 18.78
N ASP A 562 -25.41 28.92 18.58
CA ASP A 562 -26.08 28.73 17.30
C ASP A 562 -25.57 29.75 16.28
N GLN A 563 -25.47 31.01 16.70
CA GLN A 563 -24.89 32.08 15.89
C GLN A 563 -23.42 31.81 15.54
N GLN A 564 -22.63 31.25 16.47
CA GLN A 564 -21.26 30.83 16.17
C GLN A 564 -21.20 29.70 15.15
N ALA A 565 -22.13 28.75 15.20
CA ALA A 565 -22.21 27.65 14.24
C ALA A 565 -22.60 28.19 12.84
N LYS A 566 -23.64 29.02 12.77
CA LYS A 566 -24.07 29.68 11.54
C LYS A 566 -22.98 30.57 10.94
N LEU A 567 -22.32 31.41 11.74
CA LEU A 567 -21.22 32.27 11.27
C LEU A 567 -20.11 31.45 10.61
N LYS A 568 -19.79 30.25 11.12
CA LYS A 568 -18.77 29.38 10.51
C LYS A 568 -19.22 28.83 9.17
N ILE A 569 -20.49 28.39 9.05
CA ILE A 569 -21.06 27.91 7.78
C ILE A 569 -21.11 29.05 6.75
N VAL A 570 -21.59 30.23 7.16
CA VAL A 570 -21.62 31.44 6.34
C VAL A 570 -20.21 31.83 5.89
N ASN A 571 -19.23 31.82 6.78
CA ASN A 571 -17.84 32.10 6.42
C ASN A 571 -17.31 31.08 5.40
N ALA A 572 -17.58 29.78 5.58
CA ALA A 572 -17.20 28.76 4.61
C ALA A 572 -17.86 28.98 3.23
N TYR A 573 -19.12 29.43 3.22
CA TYR A 573 -19.84 29.81 1.99
C TYR A 573 -19.26 31.07 1.33
N ILE A 574 -18.92 32.11 2.10
CA ILE A 574 -18.26 33.32 1.57
C ILE A 574 -16.95 32.94 0.88
N GLU A 575 -16.20 32.00 1.45
CA GLU A 575 -14.96 31.48 0.86
C GLU A 575 -15.17 30.62 -0.42
N LYS A 576 -16.42 30.30 -0.77
CA LYS A 576 -16.82 29.63 -2.02
C LYS A 576 -17.14 30.62 -3.15
N LEU A 577 -17.46 31.87 -2.82
CA LEU A 577 -17.75 32.88 -3.83
C LEU A 577 -16.54 33.07 -4.76
N ASN A 578 -16.79 33.41 -6.03
CA ASN A 578 -15.70 33.68 -6.98
C ASN A 578 -14.75 34.76 -6.44
N ASP A 579 -13.47 34.71 -6.84
CA ASP A 579 -12.45 35.63 -6.33
C ASP A 579 -12.84 37.11 -6.55
N ASP A 580 -13.50 37.43 -7.66
CA ASP A 580 -14.07 38.76 -7.92
C ASP A 580 -15.08 39.21 -6.85
N MET A 581 -15.84 38.28 -6.26
CA MET A 581 -16.81 38.54 -5.17
C MET A 581 -16.16 38.46 -3.79
N LYS A 582 -15.10 37.68 -3.62
CA LYS A 582 -14.30 37.62 -2.39
C LYS A 582 -13.52 38.91 -2.15
N ASP A 583 -12.95 39.48 -3.20
CA ASP A 583 -12.22 40.75 -3.13
C ASP A 583 -13.12 41.91 -2.66
N LEU A 584 -14.44 41.78 -2.87
CA LEU A 584 -15.46 42.70 -2.37
C LEU A 584 -15.75 42.57 -0.86
N ILE A 585 -15.37 41.44 -0.23
CA ILE A 585 -15.63 41.11 1.19
C ILE A 585 -14.29 41.01 1.93
N GLN A 586 -13.79 42.14 2.42
CA GLN A 586 -12.46 42.21 3.05
C GLN A 586 -12.44 41.61 4.47
N PRO A 587 -11.33 40.95 4.88
CA PRO A 587 -11.04 40.67 6.29
C PRO A 587 -10.93 42.00 7.05
N SER A 588 -11.51 42.07 8.24
CA SER A 588 -11.56 43.29 9.06
C SER A 588 -10.17 43.93 9.26
N GLN A 589 -9.88 45.04 8.57
CA GLN A 589 -8.94 46.03 9.08
C GLN A 589 -9.74 47.08 9.86
N LEU A 590 -9.69 46.98 11.18
CA LEU A 590 -10.11 48.04 12.09
C LEU A 590 -9.50 49.37 11.65
N ILE A 591 -10.33 50.34 11.26
CA ILE A 591 -10.00 51.76 11.44
C ILE A 591 -11.10 52.36 12.29
N TYR A 592 -10.85 52.32 13.60
CA TYR A 592 -11.47 53.23 14.56
C TYR A 592 -10.91 54.63 14.29
N ASN A 593 -11.79 55.63 14.23
CA ASN A 593 -11.44 57.03 14.01
C ASN A 593 -10.34 57.51 14.98
N GLY A 594 -9.21 58.00 14.44
CA GLY A 594 -8.30 58.87 15.19
C GLY A 594 -6.81 58.72 14.87
N ARG A 595 -6.32 59.52 13.90
CA ARG A 595 -4.91 59.98 13.72
C ARG A 595 -3.79 58.92 13.64
N HIS A 596 -3.25 58.76 12.41
CA HIS A 596 -1.98 58.09 12.01
C HIS A 596 -1.95 56.55 12.17
N LYS A 597 -1.30 55.71 11.33
CA LYS A 597 -0.24 55.84 10.30
C LYS A 597 -0.32 54.62 9.37
N ILE A 598 -0.20 54.83 8.06
CA ILE A 598 -0.13 53.79 7.02
C ILE A 598 1.22 53.07 7.10
N LEU A 599 1.23 51.73 7.01
CA LEU A 599 2.37 50.92 6.57
C LEU A 599 1.87 49.87 5.55
N GLY A 600 2.43 49.93 4.33
CA GLY A 600 2.13 49.05 3.18
C GLY A 600 2.62 47.61 3.38
N THR A 601 2.39 46.69 2.43
CA THR A 601 3.06 46.69 1.12
C THR A 601 2.23 46.14 -0.06
N SER A 602 2.68 46.57 -1.25
CA SER A 602 2.16 46.52 -2.62
C SER A 602 2.20 45.19 -3.39
N SER A 603 1.25 45.00 -4.32
CA SER A 603 1.37 44.82 -5.80
C SER A 603 0.19 43.96 -6.29
N THR A 604 -0.61 44.22 -7.34
CA THR A 604 -0.50 45.07 -8.55
C THR A 604 -1.89 45.18 -9.21
N LYS A 605 -2.20 46.36 -9.76
CA LYS A 605 -3.13 46.65 -10.89
C LYS A 605 -4.65 46.33 -10.80
N CYS A 606 -5.40 47.45 -10.75
CA CYS A 606 -6.76 47.71 -11.28
C CYS A 606 -7.99 47.26 -10.48
N GLY A 607 -8.73 48.27 -9.98
CA GLY A 607 -10.16 48.19 -9.70
C GLY A 607 -10.51 47.84 -8.27
N TYR A 608 -10.45 48.79 -7.33
CA TYR A 608 -11.09 48.58 -6.03
C TYR A 608 -12.61 48.51 -6.23
N MET A 609 -13.20 47.34 -5.99
CA MET A 609 -14.64 47.09 -6.05
C MET A 609 -15.12 46.67 -4.64
N ASN A 610 -16.26 47.16 -4.17
CA ASN A 610 -16.75 46.92 -2.80
C ASN A 610 -18.32 46.85 -2.73
N LEU A 611 -18.90 46.14 -1.73
CA LEU A 611 -20.34 45.80 -1.56
C LEU A 611 -21.14 46.70 -0.60
N TRP A 612 -22.47 46.76 -0.76
CA TRP A 612 -23.41 47.53 0.08
C TRP A 612 -24.70 46.79 0.44
N TYR A 613 -25.23 47.07 1.63
CA TYR A 613 -26.53 46.56 2.10
C TYR A 613 -27.66 47.53 1.72
N VAL A 614 -28.81 47.02 1.31
CA VAL A 614 -30.00 47.83 1.00
C VAL A 614 -30.87 47.93 2.25
N ASP A 615 -30.94 49.11 2.87
CA ASP A 615 -31.96 49.42 3.88
C ASP A 615 -33.21 49.99 3.17
N GLU A 616 -34.40 49.45 3.46
CA GLU A 616 -35.69 49.95 2.93
C GLU A 616 -35.95 51.44 3.24
N GLU A 617 -35.22 52.05 4.17
CA GLU A 617 -35.41 53.45 4.56
C GLU A 617 -34.63 54.47 3.70
N GLU A 618 -33.62 54.07 2.91
CA GLU A 618 -32.81 55.03 2.12
C GLU A 618 -33.34 55.32 0.71
N GLU A 619 -34.28 54.55 0.17
CA GLU A 619 -34.89 54.84 -1.15
C GLU A 619 -35.70 56.15 -1.18
N ASN A 620 -35.97 56.77 -0.02
CA ASN A 620 -36.74 58.02 0.06
C ASN A 620 -35.91 59.32 0.05
N ASN A 621 -34.59 59.28 -0.13
CA ASN A 621 -33.74 60.48 -0.04
C ASN A 621 -32.88 60.81 -1.28
N GLU A 622 -33.08 60.14 -2.43
CA GLU A 622 -32.37 60.51 -3.69
C GLU A 622 -33.12 61.49 -4.61
N ASP A 623 -34.16 62.18 -4.11
CA ASP A 623 -34.71 63.39 -4.74
C ASP A 623 -34.57 64.60 -3.79
N ARG A 624 -33.38 65.23 -3.78
CA ARG A 624 -33.19 66.66 -3.42
C ARG A 624 -31.85 67.25 -3.80
#